data_AF-A0A537KH88-F1
#
_entry.id   AF-A0A537KH88-F1
#
_cell.length_a   1.000
_cell.length_b   1.000
_cell.length_c   1.000
_cell.angle_alpha   90.00
_cell.angle_beta   90.00
_cell.angle_gamma   90.00
#
_symmetry.space_group_name_H-M   'P 1'
#
loop_
_entity.id
_entity.type
_entity.pdbx_description
1 polymer ?
#
loop_
_entity_poly.entity_id
_entity_poly.type
_entity_poly.pdbx_seq_one_letter_code
_entity_poly.pdbx_strand_id
1 'polypeptide(L)'
;MENIVNYVSSIVFIAGSWNLANGILHDVFVLKSEHGKQYDRNLLRLLMDGHLLMTCGIILMITSAGIGASFSQGYYVAGVALVSMIVYCFMIFPFLKSIATLLINSLALIILIISLIKK
;
A
#
# COMPACT_ATOMS: atom_id res chain seq x y z
N MET A 1 -17.14 -18.63 0.74
CA MET A 1 -15.69 -18.58 0.96
C MET A 1 -14.89 -18.76 -0.34
N GLU A 2 -15.34 -19.59 -1.29
CA GLU A 2 -14.75 -19.67 -2.65
C GLU A 2 -14.82 -18.34 -3.41
N ASN A 3 -15.93 -17.60 -3.30
CA ASN A 3 -16.05 -16.29 -3.94
C ASN A 3 -14.97 -15.30 -3.50
N ILE A 4 -14.56 -15.31 -2.22
CA ILE A 4 -13.55 -14.37 -1.71
C ILE A 4 -12.19 -14.64 -2.34
N VAL A 5 -11.85 -15.90 -2.60
CA VAL A 5 -10.58 -16.32 -3.22
C VAL A 5 -10.50 -15.80 -4.67
N ASN A 6 -11.62 -15.80 -5.40
CA ASN A 6 -11.68 -15.24 -6.75
C ASN A 6 -11.51 -13.71 -6.78
N TYR A 7 -11.85 -13.00 -5.70
CA TYR A 7 -11.71 -11.55 -5.62
C TYR A 7 -10.40 -11.09 -4.97
N VAL A 8 -9.48 -11.99 -4.62
CA VAL A 8 -8.19 -11.62 -3.99
C VAL A 8 -7.40 -10.67 -4.88
N SER A 9 -7.33 -10.94 -6.18
CA SER A 9 -6.67 -10.06 -7.16
C SER A 9 -7.29 -8.66 -7.11
N SER A 10 -8.62 -8.55 -7.19
CA SER A 10 -9.32 -7.27 -7.12
C SER A 10 -9.08 -6.52 -5.81
N ILE A 11 -9.04 -7.22 -4.68
CA ILE A 11 -8.81 -6.63 -3.36
C ILE A 11 -7.39 -6.08 -3.25
N VAL A 12 -6.38 -6.85 -3.70
CA VAL A 12 -4.98 -6.40 -3.74
C VAL A 12 -4.84 -5.20 -4.68
N PHE A 13 -5.55 -5.20 -5.81
CA PHE A 13 -5.57 -4.07 -6.74
C PHE A 13 -6.18 -2.81 -6.12
N ILE A 14 -7.31 -2.94 -5.40
CA ILE A 14 -7.94 -1.82 -4.69
C ILE A 14 -7.02 -1.28 -3.60
N ALA A 15 -6.37 -2.16 -2.82
CA ALA A 15 -5.40 -1.75 -1.80
C ALA A 15 -4.20 -1.00 -2.43
N GLY A 16 -3.66 -1.51 -3.54
CA GLY A 16 -2.59 -0.85 -4.28
C GLY A 16 -3.00 0.52 -4.83
N SER A 17 -4.20 0.59 -5.41
CA SER A 17 -4.77 1.85 -5.94
C SER A 17 -4.99 2.88 -4.83
N TRP A 18 -5.47 2.44 -3.65
CA TRP A 18 -5.63 3.30 -2.49
C TRP A 18 -4.30 3.85 -1.99
N ASN A 19 -3.28 3.01 -1.87
CA ASN A 19 -1.94 3.43 -1.45
C ASN A 19 -1.33 4.42 -2.45
N LEU A 20 -1.47 4.15 -3.76
CA LEU A 20 -0.98 5.04 -4.81
C LEU A 20 -1.69 6.40 -4.78
N ALA A 21 -3.03 6.41 -4.73
CA ALA A 21 -3.79 7.64 -4.67
C ALA A 21 -3.46 8.48 -3.42
N ASN A 22 -3.30 7.82 -2.26
CA ASN A 22 -2.89 8.52 -1.04
C ASN A 22 -1.45 9.04 -1.10
N GLY A 23 -0.52 8.30 -1.71
CA GLY A 23 0.85 8.79 -1.92
C GLY A 23 0.88 10.04 -2.80
N ILE A 24 0.14 10.04 -3.91
CA ILE A 24 0.02 11.21 -4.80
C ILE A 24 -0.63 12.39 -4.06
N LEU A 25 -1.75 12.16 -3.38
CA LEU A 25 -2.43 13.21 -2.63
C LEU A 25 -1.53 13.78 -1.53
N HIS A 26 -0.83 12.91 -0.80
CA HIS A 26 0.12 13.30 0.23
C HIS A 26 1.19 14.23 -0.31
N ASP A 27 1.88 13.85 -1.40
CA ASP A 27 2.94 14.66 -2.00
C ASP A 27 2.42 16.01 -2.51
N VAL A 28 1.23 16.03 -3.12
CA VAL A 28 0.58 17.29 -3.55
C VAL A 28 0.28 18.19 -2.35
N PHE A 29 -0.24 17.64 -1.25
CA PHE A 29 -0.52 18.41 -0.03
C PHE A 29 0.75 18.95 0.62
N VAL A 30 1.81 18.13 0.71
CA VAL A 30 3.12 18.52 1.25
C VAL A 30 3.73 19.65 0.42
N LEU A 31 3.76 19.49 -0.91
CA LEU A 31 4.29 20.52 -1.82
C LEU A 31 3.49 21.82 -1.76
N LYS A 32 2.17 21.73 -1.54
CA LYS A 32 1.30 22.90 -1.40
C LYS A 32 1.47 23.59 -0.04
N SER A 33 1.65 22.84 1.06
CA SER A 33 1.83 23.40 2.41
C SER A 33 3.22 24.00 2.62
N GLU A 34 4.22 23.48 1.90
CA GLU A 34 5.61 23.91 2.01
C GLU A 34 6.02 24.86 0.87
N HIS A 35 5.05 25.29 0.04
CA HIS A 35 5.28 26.20 -1.06
C HIS A 35 5.87 27.54 -0.58
N GLY A 36 7.12 27.82 -0.97
CA GLY A 36 7.85 29.05 -0.60
C GLY A 36 8.70 28.95 0.67
N LYS A 37 8.73 27.80 1.37
CA LYS A 37 9.65 27.56 2.50
C LYS A 37 11.00 27.05 1.99
N GLN A 38 12.08 27.33 2.75
CA GLN A 38 13.41 26.79 2.42
C GLN A 38 13.38 25.26 2.43
N TYR A 39 14.11 24.66 1.49
CA TYR A 39 14.26 23.22 1.38
C TYR A 39 14.94 22.67 2.65
N ASP A 40 14.16 21.99 3.49
CA ASP A 40 14.63 21.39 4.74
C ASP A 40 14.62 19.84 4.64
N ARG A 41 15.47 19.17 5.42
CA ARG A 41 15.53 17.70 5.52
C ARG A 41 14.19 17.09 5.90
N ASN A 42 13.35 17.81 6.65
CA ASN A 42 12.00 17.37 6.98
C ASN A 42 11.10 17.29 5.74
N LEU A 43 11.20 18.25 4.83
CA LEU A 43 10.44 18.24 3.57
C LEU A 43 10.84 17.02 2.72
N LEU A 44 12.13 16.74 2.59
CA LEU A 44 12.62 15.55 1.88
C LEU A 44 12.07 14.26 2.51
N ARG A 45 12.03 14.17 3.85
CA ARG A 45 11.47 13.01 4.55
C ARG A 45 9.98 12.84 4.26
N LEU A 46 9.20 13.92 4.31
CA LEU A 46 7.77 13.91 3.98
C LEU A 46 7.50 13.50 2.52
N LEU A 47 8.31 13.96 1.56
CA LEU A 47 8.20 13.53 0.16
C LEU A 47 8.57 12.05 -0.02
N MET A 48 9.60 11.58 0.68
CA MET A 48 9.99 10.16 0.65
C MET A 48 8.86 9.27 1.15
N ASP A 49 8.13 9.74 2.17
CA ASP A 49 6.99 9.02 2.72
C ASP A 49 5.86 8.81 1.69
N GLY A 50 5.51 9.85 0.91
CA GLY A 50 4.54 9.71 -0.17
C GLY A 50 5.03 8.81 -1.31
N HIS A 51 6.33 8.88 -1.64
CA HIS A 51 6.94 7.98 -2.63
C HIS A 51 6.92 6.52 -2.20
N LEU A 52 7.11 6.23 -0.91
CA LEU A 52 7.00 4.87 -0.40
C LEU A 52 5.58 4.31 -0.58
N LEU A 53 4.56 5.12 -0.27
CA LEU A 53 3.15 4.79 -0.51
C LEU A 53 2.88 4.50 -2.00
N MET A 54 3.40 5.34 -2.90
CA MET A 54 3.23 5.16 -4.35
C MET A 54 3.92 3.89 -4.85
N THR A 55 5.18 3.67 -4.48
CA THR A 55 5.96 2.50 -4.92
C THR A 55 5.35 1.18 -4.42
N CYS A 56 4.97 1.11 -3.14
CA CYS A 56 4.24 -0.05 -2.61
C CYS A 56 2.87 -0.23 -3.28
N GLY A 57 2.16 0.86 -3.58
CA GLY A 57 0.90 0.81 -4.34
C GLY A 57 1.05 0.20 -5.72
N ILE A 58 2.06 0.63 -6.48
CA ILE A 58 2.37 0.11 -7.82
C ILE A 58 2.74 -1.37 -7.77
N ILE A 59 3.58 -1.78 -6.80
CA ILE A 59 3.96 -3.18 -6.62
C ILE A 59 2.72 -4.04 -6.35
N LEU A 60 1.79 -3.58 -5.50
CA LEU A 60 0.53 -4.29 -5.24
C LEU A 60 -0.35 -4.39 -6.49
N MET A 61 -0.43 -3.34 -7.30
CA MET A 61 -1.18 -3.39 -8.56
C MET A 61 -0.57 -4.39 -9.54
N ILE A 62 0.76 -4.41 -9.72
CA ILE A 62 1.42 -5.37 -10.63
C ILE A 62 1.24 -6.81 -10.13
N THR A 63 1.43 -7.03 -8.82
CA THR A 63 1.28 -8.37 -8.23
C THR A 63 -0.16 -8.87 -8.26
N SER A 64 -1.15 -7.97 -8.19
CA SER A 64 -2.56 -8.34 -8.36
C SER A 64 -2.85 -8.98 -9.72
N ALA A 65 -2.23 -8.47 -10.79
CA ALA A 65 -2.34 -9.06 -12.12
C ALA A 65 -1.66 -10.45 -12.17
N GLY A 66 -0.51 -10.59 -11.53
CA GLY A 66 0.19 -11.88 -11.39
C GLY A 66 -0.63 -12.93 -10.62
N ILE A 67 -1.33 -12.50 -9.57
CA ILE A 67 -2.26 -13.36 -8.80
C ILE A 67 -3.44 -13.80 -9.68
N GLY A 68 -4.03 -12.88 -10.46
CA GLY A 68 -5.11 -13.21 -11.40
C GLY A 68 -4.69 -14.20 -12.49
N ALA A 69 -3.43 -14.16 -12.93
CA ALA A 69 -2.84 -15.12 -13.86
C ALA A 69 -2.33 -16.42 -13.18
N SER A 70 -2.69 -16.66 -11.91
CA SER A 70 -2.33 -17.86 -11.13
C SER A 70 -0.83 -18.06 -10.83
N PHE A 71 0.00 -17.02 -11.01
CA PHE A 71 1.42 -17.11 -10.64
C PHE A 71 1.59 -17.16 -9.12
N SER A 72 2.13 -18.27 -8.62
CA SER A 72 2.31 -18.45 -7.16
C SER A 72 3.24 -17.41 -6.52
N GLN A 73 4.20 -16.89 -7.28
CA GLN A 73 5.13 -15.86 -6.82
C GLN A 73 4.42 -14.53 -6.50
N GLY A 74 3.30 -14.22 -7.16
CA GLY A 74 2.54 -12.98 -6.94
C GLY A 74 2.02 -12.84 -5.52
N TYR A 75 1.64 -13.96 -4.89
CA TYR A 75 1.15 -13.99 -3.51
C TYR A 75 2.25 -13.60 -2.50
N TYR A 76 3.47 -14.09 -2.69
CA TYR A 76 4.59 -13.77 -1.78
C TYR A 76 5.01 -12.30 -1.90
N VAL A 77 5.13 -11.78 -3.13
CA VAL A 77 5.51 -10.38 -3.35
C VAL A 77 4.44 -9.42 -2.80
N ALA A 78 3.16 -9.71 -3.05
CA ALA A 78 2.06 -8.93 -2.48
C ALA A 78 2.05 -9.02 -0.94
N GLY A 79 2.29 -10.19 -0.37
CA GLY A 79 2.39 -10.38 1.08
C GLY A 79 3.50 -9.53 1.71
N VAL A 80 4.70 -9.55 1.12
CA VAL A 80 5.82 -8.71 1.58
C VAL A 80 5.46 -7.23 1.49
N ALA A 81 4.90 -6.77 0.36
CA ALA A 81 4.52 -5.37 0.19
C ALA A 81 3.46 -4.90 1.22
N LEU A 82 2.46 -5.75 1.51
CA LEU A 82 1.44 -5.44 2.53
C LEU A 82 2.02 -5.38 3.94
N VAL A 83 2.91 -6.31 4.29
CA VAL A 83 3.60 -6.30 5.60
C VAL A 83 4.49 -5.06 5.71
N SER A 84 5.26 -4.73 4.67
CA SER A 84 6.07 -3.51 4.64
C SER A 84 5.23 -2.26 4.84
N MET A 85 4.05 -2.16 4.21
CA MET A 85 3.15 -1.02 4.43
C MET A 85 2.58 -0.94 5.85
N ILE A 86 2.26 -2.08 6.47
CA ILE A 86 1.81 -2.08 7.87
C ILE A 86 2.92 -1.60 8.80
N VAL A 87 4.13 -2.13 8.65
CA VAL A 87 5.31 -1.69 9.43
C VAL A 87 5.54 -0.19 9.26
N TYR A 88 5.47 0.29 8.02
CA TYR A 88 5.61 1.71 7.70
C TYR A 88 4.51 2.57 8.34
N CYS A 89 3.24 2.13 8.30
CA CYS A 89 2.15 2.81 8.99
C CYS A 89 2.37 2.90 10.50
N PHE A 90 2.97 1.88 11.13
CA PHE A 90 3.35 1.93 12.55
C PHE A 90 4.49 2.93 12.82
N MET A 91 5.48 3.04 11.92
CA MET A 91 6.58 4.00 12.06
C MET A 91 6.09 5.45 11.98
N ILE A 92 5.08 5.73 11.16
CA ILE A 92 4.53 7.08 10.93
C ILE A 92 3.36 7.42 11.85
N PHE A 93 2.84 6.47 12.61
CA PHE A 93 1.76 6.67 13.57
C PHE A 93 1.91 7.91 14.49
N PRO A 94 3.10 8.29 15.00
CA PRO A 94 3.25 9.52 15.77
C PRO A 94 3.04 10.82 14.98
N PHE A 95 3.15 10.78 13.64
CA PHE A 95 3.05 11.95 12.77
C PHE A 95 1.73 12.03 11.99
N LEU A 96 1.20 10.89 11.53
CA LEU A 96 -0.02 10.83 10.73
C LEU A 96 -0.85 9.60 11.13
N LYS A 97 -2.08 9.83 11.63
CA LYS A 97 -3.03 8.76 11.96
C LYS A 97 -3.63 8.17 10.66
N SER A 98 -2.83 7.39 9.95
CA SER A 98 -3.21 6.72 8.69
C SER A 98 -4.07 5.47 8.94
N ILE A 99 -5.15 5.61 9.73
CA ILE A 99 -6.00 4.52 10.21
C ILE A 99 -6.66 3.78 9.04
N ALA A 100 -7.12 4.52 8.01
CA ALA A 100 -7.73 3.94 6.82
C ALA A 100 -6.75 3.05 6.04
N THR A 101 -5.52 3.52 5.84
CA THR A 101 -4.47 2.79 5.12
C THR A 101 -4.08 1.53 5.88
N LEU A 102 -3.96 1.62 7.20
CA LEU A 102 -3.68 0.47 8.06
C LEU A 102 -4.81 -0.57 8.00
N LEU A 103 -6.07 -0.16 8.07
CA LEU A 103 -7.23 -1.06 7.95
C LEU A 103 -7.28 -1.76 6.59
N ILE A 104 -7.13 -1.02 5.49
CA ILE A 104 -7.20 -1.57 4.13
C ILE A 104 -6.06 -2.57 3.89
N ASN A 105 -4.82 -2.23 4.26
CA ASN A 105 -3.68 -3.13 4.08
C ASN A 105 -3.78 -4.37 4.99
N SER A 106 -4.29 -4.22 6.22
CA SER A 106 -4.51 -5.36 7.13
C SER A 106 -5.58 -6.32 6.60
N LEU A 107 -6.70 -5.79 6.09
CA LEU A 107 -7.78 -6.59 5.53
C LEU A 107 -7.34 -7.30 4.25
N ALA A 108 -6.59 -6.62 3.38
CA ALA A 108 -5.98 -7.22 2.20
C ALA A 108 -5.00 -8.36 2.56
N LEU A 109 -4.20 -8.19 3.63
CA LEU A 109 -3.26 -9.21 4.09
C LEU A 109 -3.98 -10.45 4.61
N ILE A 110 -5.02 -10.28 5.42
CA ILE A 110 -5.82 -11.40 5.95
C ILE A 110 -6.43 -12.21 4.81
N ILE A 111 -7.02 -11.53 3.83
CA ILE A 111 -7.66 -12.19 2.68
C ILE A 111 -6.62 -12.90 1.81
N LEU A 112 -5.44 -12.31 1.63
CA LEU A 112 -4.32 -12.93 0.92
C LEU A 112 -3.84 -14.21 1.62
N ILE A 113 -3.71 -14.20 2.95
CA ILE A 113 -3.31 -15.37 3.74
C ILE A 113 -4.37 -16.49 3.66
N ILE A 114 -5.66 -16.14 3.80
CA ILE A 114 -6.76 -17.11 3.65
C ILE A 114 -6.73 -17.74 2.26
N SER A 115 -6.48 -16.94 1.23
CA SER A 115 -6.35 -17.44 -0.14
C SER A 115 -5.13 -18.34 -0.33
N LEU A 116 -4.01 -18.06 0.35
CA LEU A 116 -2.80 -18.86 0.26
C LEU A 116 -2.99 -20.24 0.91
N ILE A 117 -3.71 -20.32 2.03
CA ILE A 117 -4.00 -21.58 2.74
C ILE A 117 -5.01 -22.46 1.97
N LYS A 118 -5.90 -21.84 1.19
CA LYS A 118 -6.95 -22.55 0.42
C LYS A 118 -6.54 -22.93 -1.01
N LYS A 119 -5.42 -22.42 -1.47
CA LYS A 119 -4.82 -22.75 -2.77
C LYS A 119 -4.25 -24.16 -2.73
#